data_AF-A0ABD2RFT4-F1
#
_entry.id   AF-A0ABD2RFT4-F1
#
_cell.length_a   1.000
_cell.length_b   1.000
_cell.length_c   1.000
_cell.angle_alpha   90.00
_cell.angle_beta   90.00
_cell.angle_gamma   90.00
#
_symmetry.space_group_name_H-M   'P 1'
#
loop_
_entity.id
_entity.type
_entity.pdbx_description
1 polymer ?
#
loop_
_entity_poly.entity_id
_entity_poly.type
_entity_poly.pdbx_seq_one_letter_code
_entity_poly.pdbx_strand_id
1 'polypeptide(L)'
;MRFPAMFDIPGTALYDERRGEQIHNGIVIDLGSFGDQVQTTQLQLMTNNLTLMYRQLVTNAPCPLMFFGGPYTLGSDVESPGTVEVIPHSPVHIWAGTRRGSILPDGKTSNGEDMGHFYSAGLDPVFYCHHSNVDRMWNEWKDIGGKRTDIQNKDWLNSEFFFYDESGNPFKVKVRDCLDTKKMGYDYKPMATPWRNFKPKTKASAGKVNTSSIPPVSQVFPLAKLDKAISFSINRPTSSRTQQEKNAQEEMLTFNSIRYDNRGYIRFDVFLNVDNNVNANELDKAEFAGSYTNLPHVHRAGETNHIATVDFQLAITELLEDIGLEDEETIAVTLVPKKGDISIGGVEIKLADC
;
A
#
# COMPACT_ATOMS: atom_id res chain seq x y z
N MET A 1 1.65 -11.70 -14.43
CA MET A 1 0.89 -11.45 -13.20
C MET A 1 -0.15 -12.56 -12.95
N ARG A 2 0.20 -13.83 -13.11
CA ARG A 2 -0.68 -14.97 -12.79
C ARG A 2 -0.08 -15.72 -11.61
N PHE A 3 -0.87 -16.55 -10.93
CA PHE A 3 -0.31 -17.48 -9.95
C PHE A 3 0.74 -18.38 -10.64
N PRO A 4 1.96 -18.54 -10.07
CA PRO A 4 3.00 -19.28 -10.77
C PRO A 4 2.68 -20.77 -10.76
N ALA A 5 2.61 -21.38 -11.94
CA ALA A 5 2.14 -22.75 -12.13
C ALA A 5 2.88 -23.80 -11.30
N MET A 6 4.16 -23.57 -10.97
CA MET A 6 4.95 -24.50 -10.15
C MET A 6 4.43 -24.67 -8.71
N PHE A 7 3.69 -23.69 -8.19
CA PHE A 7 3.06 -23.79 -6.88
C PHE A 7 1.69 -24.48 -6.95
N ASP A 8 1.07 -24.60 -8.13
CA ASP A 8 -0.29 -25.14 -8.30
C ASP A 8 -0.29 -26.58 -8.85
N ILE A 9 0.65 -27.41 -8.38
CA ILE A 9 0.77 -28.82 -8.78
C ILE A 9 0.54 -29.71 -7.55
N PRO A 10 -0.69 -30.25 -7.36
CA PRO A 10 -1.00 -31.12 -6.24
C PRO A 10 -0.02 -32.29 -6.08
N GLY A 11 0.35 -32.60 -4.85
CA GLY A 11 1.30 -33.67 -4.52
C GLY A 11 2.79 -33.26 -4.60
N THR A 12 3.10 -32.00 -4.93
CA THR A 12 4.46 -31.46 -4.87
C THR A 12 4.71 -30.71 -3.55
N ALA A 13 5.98 -30.53 -3.18
CA ALA A 13 6.36 -29.81 -1.96
C ALA A 13 6.09 -28.30 -1.99
N LEU A 14 5.80 -27.73 -3.18
CA LEU A 14 5.46 -26.31 -3.34
C LEU A 14 3.94 -26.05 -3.27
N TYR A 15 3.15 -27.13 -3.30
CA TYR A 15 1.71 -27.02 -3.29
C TYR A 15 1.18 -26.80 -1.88
N ASP A 16 0.13 -26.00 -1.80
CA ASP A 16 -0.68 -25.79 -0.61
C ASP A 16 -2.15 -25.83 -1.03
N GLU A 17 -2.95 -26.62 -0.30
CA GLU A 17 -4.39 -26.75 -0.52
C GLU A 17 -5.19 -25.58 0.07
N ARG A 18 -4.59 -24.79 0.97
CA ARG A 18 -5.21 -23.67 1.67
C ARG A 18 -4.99 -22.37 0.91
N ARG A 19 -5.53 -22.33 -0.31
CA ARG A 19 -5.50 -21.13 -1.15
C ARG A 19 -6.90 -20.76 -1.65
N GLY A 20 -7.08 -19.49 -1.99
CA GLY A 20 -8.36 -18.99 -2.51
C GLY A 20 -8.58 -19.43 -3.96
N GLU A 21 -9.80 -19.86 -4.31
CA GLU A 21 -10.17 -20.29 -5.68
C GLU A 21 -9.86 -19.24 -6.77
N GLN A 22 -9.77 -17.96 -6.39
CA GLN A 22 -9.43 -16.86 -7.30
C GLN A 22 -8.04 -16.95 -7.95
N ILE A 23 -7.14 -17.82 -7.46
CA ILE A 23 -5.79 -17.95 -8.00
C ILE A 23 -5.70 -18.83 -9.25
N HIS A 24 -6.70 -19.69 -9.46
CA HIS A 24 -6.70 -20.67 -10.54
C HIS A 24 -7.16 -20.06 -11.88
N ASN A 25 -7.28 -20.90 -12.91
CA ASN A 25 -7.84 -20.54 -14.22
C ASN A 25 -7.10 -19.44 -15.00
N GLY A 26 -5.83 -19.20 -14.67
CA GLY A 26 -5.01 -18.19 -15.33
C GLY A 26 -5.46 -16.75 -15.07
N ILE A 27 -6.18 -16.52 -13.98
CA ILE A 27 -6.63 -15.20 -13.52
C ILE A 27 -5.40 -14.34 -13.21
N VAL A 28 -5.47 -13.07 -13.64
CA VAL A 28 -4.48 -12.07 -13.27
C VAL A 28 -4.69 -11.68 -11.80
N ILE A 29 -3.61 -11.64 -11.02
CA ILE A 29 -3.66 -11.17 -9.63
C ILE A 29 -4.19 -9.74 -9.56
N ASP A 30 -4.99 -9.41 -8.55
CA ASP A 30 -5.39 -8.04 -8.24
C ASP A 30 -4.46 -7.45 -7.18
N LEU A 31 -3.56 -6.55 -7.59
CA LEU A 31 -2.63 -5.88 -6.67
C LEU A 31 -3.31 -4.85 -5.77
N GLY A 32 -4.61 -4.63 -5.92
CA GLY A 32 -5.44 -3.89 -4.96
C GLY A 32 -6.45 -4.77 -4.23
N SER A 33 -6.36 -6.11 -4.31
CA SER A 33 -7.36 -7.00 -3.72
C SER A 33 -7.71 -6.67 -2.26
N PHE A 34 -9.00 -6.77 -1.95
CA PHE A 34 -9.59 -6.62 -0.61
C PHE A 34 -10.55 -7.77 -0.29
N GLY A 35 -10.34 -8.92 -0.94
CA GLY A 35 -11.04 -10.19 -0.67
C GLY A 35 -12.32 -10.42 -1.48
N ASP A 36 -12.74 -9.43 -2.28
CA ASP A 36 -13.86 -9.57 -3.20
C ASP A 36 -13.39 -9.89 -4.63
N GLN A 37 -14.30 -10.39 -5.46
CA GLN A 37 -14.02 -10.68 -6.87
C GLN A 37 -13.76 -9.39 -7.66
N VAL A 38 -12.85 -9.47 -8.63
CA VAL A 38 -12.55 -8.38 -9.56
C VAL A 38 -13.80 -7.98 -10.33
N GLN A 39 -14.10 -6.67 -10.34
CA GLN A 39 -15.29 -6.09 -10.98
C GLN A 39 -15.00 -5.44 -12.35
N THR A 40 -13.78 -5.60 -12.87
CA THR A 40 -13.31 -4.94 -14.10
C THR A 40 -12.98 -5.94 -15.20
N THR A 41 -12.77 -5.44 -16.42
CA THR A 41 -12.18 -6.26 -17.48
C THR A 41 -10.74 -6.66 -17.11
N GLN A 42 -10.22 -7.74 -17.73
CA GLN A 42 -8.83 -8.16 -17.55
C GLN A 42 -7.82 -7.07 -17.99
N LEU A 43 -8.16 -6.29 -19.02
CA LEU A 43 -7.34 -5.17 -19.46
C LEU A 43 -7.29 -4.07 -18.40
N GLN A 44 -8.44 -3.67 -17.87
CA GLN A 44 -8.48 -2.65 -16.82
C GLN A 44 -7.81 -3.13 -15.53
N LEU A 45 -7.92 -4.42 -15.18
CA LEU A 45 -7.20 -5.01 -14.05
C LEU A 45 -5.69 -4.89 -14.21
N MET A 46 -5.15 -5.26 -15.37
CA MET A 46 -3.72 -5.13 -15.68
C MET A 46 -3.27 -3.67 -15.63
N THR A 47 -4.06 -2.76 -16.19
CA THR A 47 -3.83 -1.32 -16.14
C THR A 47 -3.78 -0.83 -14.70
N ASN A 48 -4.78 -1.17 -13.88
CA ASN A 48 -4.84 -0.80 -12.46
C ASN A 48 -3.63 -1.34 -11.69
N ASN A 49 -3.22 -2.59 -11.92
CA ASN A 49 -2.04 -3.17 -11.28
C ASN A 49 -0.76 -2.39 -11.59
N LEU A 50 -0.54 -2.06 -12.87
CA LEU A 50 0.67 -1.34 -13.28
C LEU A 50 0.64 0.12 -12.79
N THR A 51 -0.53 0.75 -12.75
CA THR A 51 -0.71 2.08 -12.14
C THR A 51 -0.47 2.05 -10.64
N LEU A 52 -0.97 1.04 -9.92
CA LEU A 52 -0.68 0.86 -8.49
C LEU A 52 0.83 0.70 -8.26
N MET A 53 1.51 -0.15 -9.04
CA MET A 53 2.97 -0.30 -8.95
C MET A 53 3.70 1.03 -9.18
N TYR A 54 3.30 1.81 -10.20
CA TYR A 54 3.87 3.13 -10.45
C TYR A 54 3.63 4.07 -9.26
N ARG A 55 2.40 4.14 -8.74
CA ARG A 55 2.06 4.98 -7.59
C ARG A 55 2.84 4.60 -6.34
N GLN A 56 3.01 3.31 -6.06
CA GLN A 56 3.62 2.85 -4.81
C GLN A 56 5.16 2.90 -4.83
N LEU A 57 5.80 2.75 -6.00
CA LEU A 57 7.27 2.80 -6.12
C LEU A 57 7.83 4.14 -6.63
N VAL A 58 7.02 4.93 -7.34
CA VAL A 58 7.46 6.21 -7.92
C VAL A 58 6.81 7.37 -7.18
N THR A 59 5.50 7.56 -7.35
CA THR A 59 4.78 8.76 -6.87
C THR A 59 4.82 8.87 -5.35
N ASN A 60 4.32 7.86 -4.63
CA ASN A 60 4.14 7.88 -3.18
C ASN A 60 5.37 7.42 -2.39
N ALA A 61 6.43 6.98 -3.07
CA ALA A 61 7.71 6.63 -2.45
C ALA A 61 8.86 7.52 -2.95
N PRO A 62 8.76 8.86 -2.87
CA PRO A 62 9.85 9.74 -3.32
C PRO A 62 11.02 9.75 -2.33
N CYS A 63 10.78 9.36 -1.06
CA CYS A 63 11.71 9.52 0.05
C CYS A 63 11.68 8.28 0.98
N PRO A 64 12.73 8.04 1.79
CA PRO A 64 12.92 6.76 2.49
C PRO A 64 11.77 6.40 3.43
N LEU A 65 11.34 7.32 4.30
CA LEU A 65 10.28 7.02 5.27
C LEU A 65 8.92 6.75 4.62
N MET A 66 8.70 7.19 3.38
CA MET A 66 7.46 6.85 2.66
C MET A 66 7.52 5.42 2.10
N PHE A 67 8.69 4.99 1.65
CA PHE A 67 8.89 3.63 1.14
C PHE A 67 8.91 2.59 2.26
N PHE A 68 9.71 2.83 3.32
CA PHE A 68 9.91 1.89 4.41
C PHE A 68 8.87 1.99 5.53
N GLY A 69 8.18 3.13 5.64
CA GLY A 69 7.31 3.45 6.77
C GLY A 69 8.02 4.27 7.86
N GLY A 70 7.21 4.77 8.78
CA GLY A 70 7.64 5.54 9.94
C GLY A 70 8.25 4.67 11.05
N PRO A 71 8.96 5.27 12.01
CA PRO A 71 9.52 4.55 13.14
C PRO A 71 8.41 3.96 14.03
N TYR A 72 8.48 2.66 14.27
CA TYR A 72 7.61 1.97 15.22
C TYR A 72 8.39 1.55 16.47
N THR A 73 8.33 2.41 17.49
CA THR A 73 9.11 2.26 18.74
C THR A 73 8.20 1.93 19.92
N LEU A 74 8.80 1.45 21.02
CA LEU A 74 8.08 1.16 22.26
C LEU A 74 7.22 2.37 22.70
N GLY A 75 5.92 2.13 22.90
CA GLY A 75 4.95 3.16 23.27
C GLY A 75 4.27 3.87 22.10
N SER A 76 4.62 3.53 20.85
CA SER A 76 3.82 3.91 19.68
C SER A 76 2.70 2.91 19.46
N ASP A 77 1.46 3.40 19.46
CA ASP A 77 0.26 2.63 19.10
C ASP A 77 -0.32 3.08 17.75
N VAL A 78 0.40 3.94 17.02
CA VAL A 78 0.04 4.40 15.67
C VAL A 78 0.96 3.72 14.66
N GLU A 79 0.36 3.00 13.73
CA GLU A 79 1.06 2.41 12.60
C GLU A 79 1.32 3.47 11.53
N SER A 80 2.47 3.38 10.86
CA SER A 80 2.82 4.24 9.72
C SER A 80 3.51 3.37 8.66
N PRO A 81 2.77 2.43 8.03
CA PRO A 81 3.35 1.46 7.13
C PRO A 81 3.88 2.12 5.86
N GLY A 82 4.91 1.52 5.27
CA GLY A 82 5.48 1.97 4.00
C GLY A 82 4.56 1.68 2.81
N THR A 83 4.82 2.34 1.67
CA THR A 83 3.99 2.19 0.47
C THR A 83 3.79 0.72 0.06
N VAL A 84 4.89 -0.02 -0.08
CA VAL A 84 4.87 -1.41 -0.57
C VAL A 84 4.20 -2.36 0.41
N GLU A 85 4.34 -2.14 1.72
CA GLU A 85 3.73 -2.94 2.78
C GLU A 85 2.19 -2.86 2.72
N VAL A 86 1.65 -1.67 2.46
CA VAL A 86 0.22 -1.45 2.25
C VAL A 86 -0.18 -2.04 0.90
N ILE A 87 0.44 -1.60 -0.20
CA ILE A 87 0.16 -2.09 -1.56
C ILE A 87 1.47 -2.17 -2.34
N PRO A 88 1.82 -3.31 -2.98
CA PRO A 88 0.96 -4.45 -3.24
C PRO A 88 1.04 -5.60 -2.22
N HIS A 89 1.87 -5.53 -1.18
CA HIS A 89 2.12 -6.66 -0.27
C HIS A 89 0.83 -7.21 0.34
N SER A 90 0.06 -6.40 1.06
CA SER A 90 -1.17 -6.87 1.72
C SER A 90 -2.20 -7.45 0.73
N PRO A 91 -2.47 -6.84 -0.44
CA PRO A 91 -3.30 -7.42 -1.49
C PRO A 91 -2.87 -8.81 -1.99
N VAL A 92 -1.56 -9.09 -2.11
CA VAL A 92 -1.10 -10.41 -2.53
C VAL A 92 -1.43 -11.47 -1.48
N HIS A 93 -1.25 -11.15 -0.19
CA HIS A 93 -1.69 -12.00 0.92
C HIS A 93 -3.19 -12.30 0.84
N ILE A 94 -4.01 -11.25 0.70
CA ILE A 94 -5.47 -11.36 0.58
C ILE A 94 -5.88 -12.21 -0.61
N TRP A 95 -5.23 -12.00 -1.77
CA TRP A 95 -5.59 -12.70 -3.01
C TRP A 95 -5.18 -14.17 -3.00
N ALA A 96 -4.05 -14.53 -2.39
CA ALA A 96 -3.58 -15.91 -2.35
C ALA A 96 -4.28 -16.76 -1.27
N GLY A 97 -4.62 -16.17 -0.12
CA GLY A 97 -5.25 -16.87 1.00
C GLY A 97 -6.67 -17.36 0.70
N THR A 98 -7.13 -18.34 1.50
CA THR A 98 -8.54 -18.74 1.48
C THR A 98 -9.44 -17.59 1.88
N ARG A 99 -10.70 -17.62 1.42
CA ARG A 99 -11.67 -16.60 1.78
C ARG A 99 -12.10 -16.81 3.23
N ARG A 100 -11.81 -15.85 4.10
CA ARG A 100 -12.28 -15.91 5.49
C ARG A 100 -13.78 -16.20 5.59
N GLY A 101 -14.12 -17.14 6.47
CA GLY A 101 -15.48 -17.65 6.67
C GLY A 101 -15.86 -18.81 5.75
N SER A 102 -15.03 -19.15 4.74
CA SER A 102 -15.22 -20.37 3.95
C SER A 102 -14.86 -21.62 4.76
N ILE A 103 -15.23 -22.80 4.25
CA ILE A 103 -14.84 -24.08 4.84
C ILE A 103 -13.52 -24.53 4.19
N LEU A 104 -12.53 -24.84 5.01
CA LEU A 104 -11.23 -25.38 4.61
C LEU A 104 -11.36 -26.87 4.21
N PRO A 105 -10.37 -27.44 3.50
CA PRO A 105 -10.34 -28.86 3.16
C PRO A 105 -10.44 -29.80 4.38
N ASP A 106 -9.98 -29.35 5.56
CA ASP A 106 -10.07 -30.09 6.83
C ASP A 106 -11.43 -29.95 7.55
N GLY A 107 -12.39 -29.24 6.95
CA GLY A 107 -13.73 -29.02 7.48
C GLY A 107 -13.88 -27.86 8.46
N LYS A 108 -12.81 -27.13 8.80
CA LYS A 108 -12.88 -25.97 9.70
C LYS A 108 -13.22 -24.68 8.96
N THR A 109 -13.68 -23.68 9.69
CA THR A 109 -13.89 -22.33 9.15
C THR A 109 -12.55 -21.61 8.97
N SER A 110 -12.31 -21.08 7.78
CA SER A 110 -11.15 -20.27 7.42
C SER A 110 -11.15 -18.91 8.13
N ASN A 111 -9.98 -18.49 8.60
CA ASN A 111 -9.63 -17.13 9.00
C ASN A 111 -8.84 -16.36 7.92
N GLY A 112 -8.58 -16.98 6.77
CA GLY A 112 -7.72 -16.46 5.70
C GLY A 112 -6.55 -17.37 5.35
N GLU A 113 -6.46 -18.57 5.95
CA GLU A 113 -5.32 -19.47 5.82
C GLU A 113 -5.00 -19.81 4.35
N ASP A 114 -3.74 -20.04 3.96
CA ASP A 114 -2.55 -19.76 4.76
C ASP A 114 -2.06 -18.32 4.54
N MET A 115 -1.89 -17.90 3.27
CA MET A 115 -1.38 -16.56 2.90
C MET A 115 -2.21 -15.37 3.41
N GLY A 116 -3.52 -15.50 3.59
CA GLY A 116 -4.42 -14.40 3.94
C GLY A 116 -4.46 -14.06 5.43
N HIS A 117 -3.58 -14.65 6.26
CA HIS A 117 -3.42 -14.29 7.66
C HIS A 117 -1.95 -14.46 8.11
N PHE A 118 -1.40 -13.46 8.83
CA PHE A 118 0.03 -13.46 9.18
C PHE A 118 0.53 -14.64 10.05
N TYR A 119 -0.30 -15.27 10.89
CA TYR A 119 0.17 -16.42 11.70
C TYR A 119 0.41 -17.67 10.84
N SER A 120 -0.27 -17.79 9.70
CA SER A 120 -0.25 -18.95 8.81
C SER A 120 0.50 -18.70 7.52
N ALA A 121 0.75 -17.45 7.13
CA ALA A 121 1.28 -17.13 5.80
C ALA A 121 2.56 -17.90 5.46
N GLY A 122 3.49 -18.05 6.40
CA GLY A 122 4.74 -18.79 6.20
C GLY A 122 4.60 -20.31 6.03
N LEU A 123 3.39 -20.87 6.18
CA LEU A 123 3.10 -22.29 5.90
C LEU A 123 2.95 -22.56 4.41
N ASP A 124 2.49 -21.59 3.62
CA ASP A 124 2.42 -21.69 2.16
C ASP A 124 3.81 -21.41 1.56
N PRO A 125 4.42 -22.34 0.79
CA PRO A 125 5.71 -22.10 0.14
C PRO A 125 5.75 -20.85 -0.75
N VAL A 126 4.61 -20.39 -1.28
CA VAL A 126 4.55 -19.18 -2.12
C VAL A 126 4.83 -17.90 -1.33
N PHE A 127 4.70 -17.90 0.01
CA PHE A 127 5.03 -16.78 0.88
C PHE A 127 6.46 -16.28 0.67
N TYR A 128 7.41 -17.20 0.68
CA TYR A 128 8.83 -16.87 0.50
C TYR A 128 9.10 -16.33 -0.91
N CYS A 129 8.40 -16.85 -1.92
CA CYS A 129 8.48 -16.34 -3.30
C CYS A 129 7.86 -14.94 -3.43
N HIS A 130 6.76 -14.67 -2.72
CA HIS A 130 6.14 -13.35 -2.64
C HIS A 130 7.11 -12.34 -2.00
N HIS A 131 7.64 -12.66 -0.82
CA HIS A 131 8.57 -11.79 -0.09
C HIS A 131 9.91 -11.61 -0.82
N SER A 132 10.34 -12.59 -1.61
CA SER A 132 11.48 -12.40 -2.51
C SER A 132 11.22 -11.30 -3.54
N ASN A 133 10.03 -11.18 -4.10
CA ASN A 133 9.73 -10.05 -4.99
C ASN A 133 9.51 -8.74 -4.22
N VAL A 134 9.03 -8.76 -2.97
CA VAL A 134 8.97 -7.56 -2.11
C VAL A 134 10.37 -7.05 -1.80
N ASP A 135 11.31 -7.92 -1.43
CA ASP A 135 12.72 -7.61 -1.24
C ASP A 135 13.35 -7.06 -2.53
N ARG A 136 13.06 -7.67 -3.69
CA ARG A 136 13.45 -7.11 -4.99
C ARG A 136 12.95 -5.68 -5.21
N MET A 137 11.75 -5.33 -4.73
CA MET A 137 11.23 -3.97 -4.92
C MET A 137 12.07 -2.93 -4.20
N TRP A 138 12.77 -3.28 -3.12
CA TRP A 138 13.73 -2.39 -2.46
C TRP A 138 14.91 -2.07 -3.40
N ASN A 139 15.52 -3.08 -4.02
CA ASN A 139 16.58 -2.85 -5.02
C ASN A 139 16.05 -2.00 -6.19
N GLU A 140 14.90 -2.35 -6.75
CA GLU A 140 14.30 -1.63 -7.88
C GLU A 140 13.97 -0.17 -7.54
N TRP A 141 13.51 0.09 -6.32
CA TRP A 141 13.21 1.43 -5.82
C TRP A 141 14.48 2.28 -5.72
N LYS A 142 15.58 1.72 -5.19
CA LYS A 142 16.89 2.40 -5.16
C LYS A 142 17.43 2.65 -6.56
N ASP A 143 17.22 1.73 -7.48
CA ASP A 143 17.66 1.86 -8.88
C ASP A 143 16.91 2.95 -9.66
N ILE A 144 15.76 3.46 -9.16
CA ILE A 144 15.16 4.70 -9.69
C ILE A 144 16.07 5.92 -9.43
N GLY A 145 16.81 5.92 -8.32
CA GLY A 145 17.75 6.97 -7.92
C GLY A 145 17.09 8.20 -7.29
N GLY A 146 17.86 9.29 -7.22
CA GLY A 146 17.46 10.53 -6.55
C GLY A 146 17.48 10.39 -5.02
N LYS A 147 16.40 10.81 -4.37
CA LYS A 147 16.21 10.76 -2.89
C LYS A 147 15.86 9.34 -2.37
N ARG A 148 15.84 8.34 -3.25
CA ARG A 148 15.46 6.95 -2.96
C ARG A 148 16.66 6.16 -2.44
N THR A 149 17.05 6.45 -1.21
CA THR A 149 18.19 5.83 -0.53
C THR A 149 17.75 5.11 0.74
N ASP A 150 18.61 4.22 1.26
CA ASP A 150 18.37 3.59 2.56
C ASP A 150 18.27 4.63 3.70
N ILE A 151 17.51 4.30 4.74
CA ILE A 151 17.37 5.17 5.93
C ILE A 151 18.73 5.33 6.61
N GLN A 152 19.14 6.57 6.84
CA GLN A 152 20.42 6.92 7.47
C GLN A 152 20.33 7.04 9.00
N ASN A 153 19.12 6.96 9.57
CA ASN A 153 18.89 7.06 11.00
C ASN A 153 19.58 5.90 11.75
N LYS A 154 20.37 6.22 12.77
CA LYS A 154 21.15 5.24 13.55
C LYS A 154 20.29 4.25 14.34
N ASP A 155 19.11 4.66 14.79
CA ASP A 155 18.21 3.77 15.52
C ASP A 155 17.70 2.67 14.59
N TRP A 156 17.29 3.05 13.37
CA TRP A 156 16.92 2.09 12.33
C TRP A 156 18.08 1.17 11.94
N LEU A 157 19.25 1.74 11.64
CA LEU A 157 20.44 0.97 11.23
C LEU A 157 20.94 -0.02 12.29
N ASN A 158 20.77 0.31 13.58
CA ASN A 158 21.28 -0.51 14.68
C ASN A 158 20.23 -1.46 15.28
N SER A 159 18.97 -1.40 14.83
CA SER A 159 17.94 -2.38 15.16
C SER A 159 18.44 -3.80 14.95
N GLU A 160 18.20 -4.66 15.94
CA GLU A 160 18.65 -6.05 15.95
C GLU A 160 17.47 -7.01 15.78
N PHE A 161 17.68 -8.05 14.99
CA PHE A 161 16.77 -9.19 14.86
C PHE A 161 17.51 -10.48 15.20
N PHE A 162 16.75 -11.52 15.51
CA PHE A 162 17.26 -12.84 15.88
C PHE A 162 16.81 -13.88 14.85
N PHE A 163 17.75 -14.67 14.36
CA PHE A 163 17.49 -15.78 13.44
C PHE A 163 18.36 -16.98 13.77
N TYR A 164 17.91 -18.17 13.36
CA TYR A 164 18.75 -19.35 13.28
C TYR A 164 19.34 -19.46 11.87
N ASP A 165 20.61 -19.84 11.77
CA ASP A 165 21.25 -20.19 10.49
C ASP A 165 20.83 -21.60 10.01
N GLU A 166 21.35 -22.03 8.86
CA GLU A 166 21.10 -23.35 8.29
C GLU A 166 21.67 -24.52 9.11
N SER A 167 22.59 -24.24 10.03
CA SER A 167 23.18 -25.20 10.97
C SER A 167 22.43 -25.24 12.32
N GLY A 168 21.37 -24.43 12.48
CA GLY A 168 20.60 -24.32 13.72
C GLY A 168 21.29 -23.49 14.81
N ASN A 169 22.30 -22.68 14.46
CA ASN A 169 22.99 -21.80 15.39
C ASN A 169 22.25 -20.45 15.51
N PRO A 170 22.12 -19.90 16.73
CA PRO A 170 21.46 -18.61 16.95
C PRO A 170 22.36 -17.42 16.64
N PHE A 171 21.86 -16.45 15.87
CA PHE A 171 22.55 -15.20 15.57
C PHE A 171 21.67 -13.98 15.79
N LYS A 172 22.33 -12.86 16.12
CA LYS A 172 21.75 -11.53 16.01
C LYS A 172 22.28 -10.87 14.74
N VAL A 173 21.39 -10.20 14.01
CA VAL A 173 21.72 -9.44 12.79
C VAL A 173 21.23 -8.01 12.93
N LYS A 174 21.85 -7.08 12.21
CA LYS A 174 21.46 -5.66 12.19
C LYS A 174 20.96 -5.26 10.82
N VAL A 175 20.04 -4.30 10.80
CA VAL A 175 19.51 -3.70 9.56
C VAL A 175 20.63 -3.19 8.65
N ARG A 176 21.62 -2.49 9.20
CA ARG A 176 22.72 -1.92 8.40
C ARG A 176 23.54 -2.97 7.61
N ASP A 177 23.48 -4.23 8.03
CA ASP A 177 24.26 -5.32 7.43
C ASP A 177 23.50 -6.01 6.28
N CYS A 178 22.23 -5.63 6.03
CA CYS A 178 21.41 -6.16 4.93
C CYS A 178 21.04 -5.14 3.83
N LEU A 179 21.63 -3.94 3.84
CA LEU A 179 21.31 -2.88 2.86
C LEU A 179 21.76 -3.20 1.42
N ASP A 180 22.72 -4.12 1.28
CA ASP A 180 23.31 -4.52 -0.01
C ASP A 180 23.25 -6.04 -0.15
N THR A 181 22.26 -6.50 -0.93
CA THR A 181 22.04 -7.91 -1.25
C THR A 181 23.30 -8.61 -1.79
N LYS A 182 24.16 -7.91 -2.54
CA LYS A 182 25.41 -8.47 -3.08
C LYS A 182 26.41 -8.81 -1.99
N LYS A 183 26.46 -8.04 -0.89
CA LYS A 183 27.28 -8.36 0.29
C LYS A 183 26.73 -9.56 1.05
N MET A 184 25.41 -9.79 0.98
CA MET A 184 24.76 -10.98 1.51
C MET A 184 24.93 -12.21 0.60
N GLY A 185 25.52 -12.04 -0.58
CA GLY A 185 25.85 -13.14 -1.49
C GLY A 185 24.76 -13.52 -2.49
N TYR A 186 23.75 -12.67 -2.70
CA TYR A 186 22.70 -12.91 -3.69
C TYR A 186 22.30 -11.64 -4.45
N ASP A 187 21.61 -11.82 -5.58
CA ASP A 187 20.95 -10.75 -6.32
C ASP A 187 19.85 -11.32 -7.22
N TYR A 188 19.00 -10.44 -7.74
CA TYR A 188 17.92 -10.79 -8.64
C TYR A 188 18.38 -10.84 -10.10
N LYS A 189 17.85 -11.81 -10.84
CA LYS A 189 18.00 -11.82 -12.30
C LYS A 189 17.41 -10.52 -12.87
N PRO A 190 18.15 -9.77 -13.71
CA PRO A 190 17.62 -8.56 -14.33
C PRO A 190 16.33 -8.83 -15.10
N MET A 191 15.30 -8.03 -14.84
CA MET A 191 13.99 -8.14 -15.46
C MET A 191 13.40 -6.75 -15.73
N ALA A 192 12.64 -6.63 -16.82
CA ALA A 192 11.97 -5.38 -17.13
C ALA A 192 10.94 -5.00 -16.05
N THR A 193 10.87 -3.71 -15.74
CA THR A 193 9.89 -3.11 -14.83
C THR A 193 8.92 -2.22 -15.62
N PRO A 194 7.92 -2.81 -16.31
CA PRO A 194 7.05 -2.05 -17.21
C PRO A 194 6.23 -0.96 -16.50
N TRP A 195 5.97 -1.13 -15.21
CA TRP A 195 5.27 -0.16 -14.37
C TRP A 195 5.98 1.20 -14.26
N ARG A 196 7.29 1.30 -14.52
CA ARG A 196 8.00 2.59 -14.53
C ARG A 196 7.42 3.59 -15.55
N ASN A 197 6.76 3.08 -16.60
CA ASN A 197 6.16 3.88 -17.67
C ASN A 197 4.64 4.07 -17.52
N PHE A 198 4.08 3.75 -16.35
CA PHE A 198 2.63 3.81 -16.08
C PHE A 198 2.17 5.08 -15.36
N LYS A 199 2.91 6.18 -15.51
CA LYS A 199 2.41 7.51 -15.17
C LYS A 199 1.08 7.76 -15.93
N PRO A 200 -0.04 8.02 -15.23
CA PRO A 200 -1.31 8.28 -15.90
C PRO A 200 -1.24 9.45 -16.88
N LYS A 201 -1.79 9.28 -18.08
CA LYS A 201 -1.72 10.27 -19.16
C LYS A 201 -3.02 11.03 -19.38
N THR A 202 -4.12 10.54 -18.81
CA THR A 202 -5.46 11.09 -18.99
C THR A 202 -6.03 11.56 -17.66
N LYS A 203 -6.83 12.61 -17.72
CA LYS A 203 -7.61 13.13 -16.60
C LYS A 203 -8.99 12.46 -16.55
N ALA A 204 -9.47 12.14 -15.35
CA ALA A 204 -10.83 11.67 -15.10
C ALA A 204 -11.85 12.80 -15.24
N SER A 205 -11.47 14.03 -14.86
CA SER A 205 -12.32 15.20 -14.90
C SER A 205 -11.69 16.33 -15.69
N ALA A 206 -12.51 17.07 -16.44
CA ALA A 206 -12.04 18.25 -17.16
C ALA A 206 -12.10 19.49 -16.25
N GLY A 207 -11.00 20.24 -16.21
CA GLY A 207 -10.94 21.51 -15.46
C GLY A 207 -10.66 21.32 -13.96
N LYS A 208 -11.03 22.35 -13.17
CA LYS A 208 -10.79 22.41 -11.73
C LYS A 208 -12.11 22.36 -10.98
N VAL A 209 -12.17 21.56 -9.92
CA VAL A 209 -13.32 21.50 -9.02
C VAL A 209 -13.49 22.83 -8.30
N ASN A 210 -14.72 23.32 -8.20
CA ASN A 210 -15.02 24.49 -7.39
C ASN A 210 -14.97 24.13 -5.90
N THR A 211 -13.84 24.43 -5.25
CA THR A 211 -13.59 24.12 -3.83
C THR A 211 -14.55 24.83 -2.87
N SER A 212 -15.21 25.91 -3.31
CA SER A 212 -16.24 26.60 -2.52
C SER A 212 -17.60 25.91 -2.53
N SER A 213 -17.83 24.96 -3.44
CA SER A 213 -19.07 24.16 -3.51
C SER A 213 -19.03 22.86 -2.70
N ILE A 214 -17.91 22.56 -2.07
CA ILE A 214 -17.70 21.38 -1.22
C ILE A 214 -17.29 21.81 0.19
N PRO A 215 -17.63 21.03 1.23
CA PRO A 215 -17.31 21.39 2.61
C PRO A 215 -15.78 21.44 2.81
N PRO A 216 -15.25 22.40 3.59
CA PRO A 216 -13.85 22.40 3.98
C PRO A 216 -13.55 21.22 4.92
N VAL A 217 -12.29 20.79 4.96
CA VAL A 217 -11.80 19.66 5.78
C VAL A 217 -12.25 19.75 7.25
N SER A 218 -12.30 20.95 7.82
CA SER A 218 -12.73 21.19 9.21
C SER A 218 -14.21 20.94 9.49
N GLN A 219 -15.06 20.87 8.46
CA GLN A 219 -16.48 20.51 8.59
C GLN A 219 -16.72 19.01 8.38
N VAL A 220 -15.75 18.28 7.84
CA VAL A 220 -15.87 16.85 7.53
C VAL A 220 -15.21 15.98 8.61
N PHE A 221 -14.06 16.41 9.15
CA PHE A 221 -13.29 15.63 10.12
C PHE A 221 -13.40 16.20 11.54
N PRO A 222 -13.47 15.36 12.59
CA PRO A 222 -13.30 13.90 12.57
C PRO A 222 -14.49 13.16 11.96
N LEU A 223 -14.20 12.29 10.98
CA LEU A 223 -15.19 11.53 10.23
C LEU A 223 -15.44 10.20 10.96
N ALA A 224 -16.62 10.07 11.56
CA ALA A 224 -16.98 8.87 12.34
C ALA A 224 -17.11 7.60 11.48
N LYS A 225 -17.51 7.73 10.22
CA LYS A 225 -17.63 6.62 9.28
C LYS A 225 -17.50 7.08 7.83
N LEU A 226 -16.63 6.44 7.05
CA LEU A 226 -16.53 6.58 5.60
C LEU A 226 -17.39 5.50 4.92
N ASP A 227 -18.71 5.75 4.85
CA ASP A 227 -19.70 4.80 4.30
C ASP A 227 -19.96 4.96 2.79
N LYS A 228 -19.65 6.15 2.25
CA LYS A 228 -19.81 6.48 0.82
C LYS A 228 -18.72 7.45 0.36
N ALA A 229 -18.67 7.68 -0.95
CA ALA A 229 -17.77 8.67 -1.51
C ALA A 229 -18.04 10.07 -0.92
N ILE A 230 -16.99 10.75 -0.49
CA ILE A 230 -17.06 12.09 0.09
C ILE A 230 -15.93 12.96 -0.45
N SER A 231 -16.27 14.20 -0.81
CA SER A 231 -15.33 15.20 -1.30
C SER A 231 -15.29 16.38 -0.34
N PHE A 232 -14.09 16.93 -0.13
CA PHE A 232 -13.87 18.10 0.72
C PHE A 232 -12.75 18.98 0.15
N SER A 233 -12.75 20.25 0.53
CA SER A 233 -11.68 21.18 0.20
C SER A 233 -10.64 21.23 1.32
N ILE A 234 -9.36 21.33 0.95
CA ILE A 234 -8.24 21.38 1.89
C ILE A 234 -7.22 22.42 1.44
N ASN A 235 -6.73 23.21 2.39
CA ASN A 235 -5.70 24.20 2.12
C ASN A 235 -4.33 23.55 2.05
N ARG A 236 -3.53 24.04 1.11
CA ARG A 236 -2.13 23.70 0.95
C ARG A 236 -1.28 24.64 1.82
N PRO A 237 -0.14 24.18 2.35
CA PRO A 237 0.75 25.03 3.14
C PRO A 237 1.42 26.13 2.29
N THR A 238 1.54 25.90 0.99
CA THR A 238 2.13 26.84 0.02
C THR A 238 1.69 26.46 -1.40
N SER A 239 1.71 27.43 -2.32
CA SER A 239 1.44 27.26 -3.75
C SER A 239 2.60 27.81 -4.58
N SER A 240 2.62 27.50 -5.88
CA SER A 240 3.63 27.97 -6.85
C SER A 240 5.09 27.67 -6.44
N ARG A 241 5.30 26.50 -5.82
CA ARG A 241 6.62 26.07 -5.35
C ARG A 241 7.61 25.93 -6.50
N THR A 242 8.81 26.45 -6.30
CA THR A 242 9.95 26.26 -7.20
C THR A 242 10.42 24.80 -7.21
N GLN A 243 11.14 24.40 -8.27
CA GLN A 243 11.75 23.07 -8.32
C GLN A 243 12.73 22.82 -7.16
N GLN A 244 13.43 23.86 -6.69
CA GLN A 244 14.34 23.75 -5.55
C GLN A 244 13.58 23.41 -4.26
N GLU A 245 12.45 24.06 -4.01
CA GLU A 245 11.61 23.78 -2.84
C GLU A 245 11.04 22.36 -2.92
N LYS A 246 10.52 21.93 -4.07
CA LYS A 246 10.02 20.56 -4.28
C LYS A 246 11.11 19.51 -4.06
N ASN A 247 12.35 19.80 -4.48
CA ASN A 247 13.47 18.91 -4.24
C ASN A 247 13.81 18.79 -2.74
N ALA A 248 13.73 19.91 -2.00
CA ALA A 248 14.04 19.95 -0.57
C ALA A 248 12.96 19.30 0.30
N GLN A 249 11.68 19.54 0.00
CA GLN A 249 10.57 19.01 0.79
C GLN A 249 9.46 18.46 -0.10
N GLU A 250 8.96 17.29 0.24
CA GLU A 250 7.83 16.68 -0.45
C GLU A 250 6.50 17.23 0.07
N GLU A 251 5.53 17.49 -0.81
CA GLU A 251 4.19 17.89 -0.39
C GLU A 251 3.33 16.64 -0.13
N MET A 252 2.96 16.43 1.13
CA MET A 252 2.37 15.20 1.65
C MET A 252 0.94 15.43 2.13
N LEU A 253 -0.02 14.76 1.50
CA LEU A 253 -1.38 14.61 2.00
C LEU A 253 -1.39 13.48 3.05
N THR A 254 -1.70 13.83 4.29
CA THR A 254 -1.69 12.90 5.43
C THR A 254 -3.11 12.72 5.98
N PHE A 255 -3.51 11.47 6.14
CA PHE A 255 -4.73 11.05 6.83
C PHE A 255 -4.34 10.55 8.21
N ASN A 256 -4.70 11.30 9.25
CA ASN A 256 -4.32 11.00 10.62
C ASN A 256 -5.39 10.19 11.34
N SER A 257 -4.94 9.29 12.21
CA SER A 257 -5.82 8.50 13.08
C SER A 257 -6.94 7.80 12.30
N ILE A 258 -6.58 7.13 11.21
CA ILE A 258 -7.46 6.17 10.56
C ILE A 258 -7.69 5.04 11.56
N ARG A 259 -8.94 4.78 11.93
CA ARG A 259 -9.29 3.73 12.89
C ARG A 259 -10.30 2.77 12.32
N TYR A 260 -10.04 1.50 12.51
CA TYR A 260 -10.86 0.39 12.06
C TYR A 260 -10.60 -0.85 12.91
N ASP A 261 -11.49 -1.83 12.79
CA ASP A 261 -11.29 -3.16 13.37
C ASP A 261 -10.25 -3.93 12.53
N ASN A 262 -9.09 -4.26 13.11
CA ASN A 262 -7.97 -4.94 12.45
C ASN A 262 -8.27 -6.38 12.05
N ARG A 263 -9.42 -6.91 12.47
CA ARG A 263 -9.98 -8.15 11.94
C ARG A 263 -10.67 -7.90 10.60
N GLY A 264 -10.96 -6.67 10.19
CA GLY A 264 -11.65 -6.36 8.94
C GLY A 264 -10.70 -6.28 7.73
N TYR A 265 -11.22 -6.65 6.54
CA TYR A 265 -10.63 -6.16 5.30
C TYR A 265 -11.02 -4.69 5.15
N ILE A 266 -10.03 -3.83 4.90
CA ILE A 266 -10.21 -2.40 4.73
C ILE A 266 -9.71 -2.01 3.36
N ARG A 267 -10.45 -1.17 2.64
CA ARG A 267 -9.93 -0.45 1.47
C ARG A 267 -10.68 0.85 1.24
N PHE A 268 -9.95 1.93 0.99
CA PHE A 268 -10.47 3.14 0.37
C PHE A 268 -9.44 3.71 -0.61
N ASP A 269 -9.94 4.38 -1.63
CA ASP A 269 -9.12 5.03 -2.65
C ASP A 269 -9.21 6.56 -2.48
N VAL A 270 -8.14 7.27 -2.85
CA VAL A 270 -8.01 8.73 -2.73
C VAL A 270 -7.80 9.33 -4.11
N PHE A 271 -8.59 10.35 -4.42
CA PHE A 271 -8.50 11.12 -5.65
C PHE A 271 -8.37 12.61 -5.35
N LEU A 272 -7.70 13.35 -6.23
CA LEU A 272 -7.64 14.81 -6.21
C LEU A 272 -8.49 15.39 -7.33
N ASN A 273 -9.15 16.53 -7.09
CA ASN A 273 -9.82 17.31 -8.13
C ASN A 273 -10.87 16.53 -8.94
N VAL A 274 -11.64 15.67 -8.26
CA VAL A 274 -12.84 15.01 -8.79
C VAL A 274 -14.02 15.23 -7.86
N ASP A 275 -15.20 14.80 -8.27
CA ASP A 275 -16.40 14.79 -7.42
C ASP A 275 -16.71 13.37 -6.91
N ASN A 276 -17.81 13.23 -6.17
CA ASN A 276 -18.25 11.96 -5.60
C ASN A 276 -18.69 10.91 -6.63
N ASN A 277 -18.77 11.26 -7.93
CA ASN A 277 -19.17 10.36 -9.02
C ASN A 277 -17.98 9.74 -9.75
N VAL A 278 -16.75 9.95 -9.28
CA VAL A 278 -15.55 9.37 -9.88
C VAL A 278 -15.66 7.84 -10.03
N ASN A 279 -15.31 7.33 -11.20
CA ASN A 279 -15.26 5.89 -11.44
C ASN A 279 -13.99 5.29 -10.81
N ALA A 280 -14.08 4.87 -9.54
CA ALA A 280 -12.97 4.28 -8.82
C ALA A 280 -12.53 2.88 -9.32
N ASN A 281 -13.11 2.36 -10.41
CA ASN A 281 -12.61 1.17 -11.09
C ASN A 281 -11.50 1.48 -12.11
N GLU A 282 -11.28 2.75 -12.45
CA GLU A 282 -10.23 3.20 -13.37
C GLU A 282 -9.17 3.99 -12.60
N LEU A 283 -8.06 3.33 -12.25
CA LEU A 283 -7.00 3.95 -11.46
C LEU A 283 -5.98 4.70 -12.33
N ASP A 284 -5.99 4.48 -13.65
CA ASP A 284 -5.10 5.08 -14.66
C ASP A 284 -5.43 6.54 -15.00
N LYS A 285 -5.82 7.32 -13.99
CA LYS A 285 -6.15 8.74 -14.11
C LYS A 285 -5.18 9.59 -13.28
N ALA A 286 -4.85 10.78 -13.78
CA ALA A 286 -3.91 11.70 -13.11
C ALA A 286 -4.37 12.04 -11.68
N GLU A 287 -5.68 12.09 -11.46
CA GLU A 287 -6.34 12.37 -10.20
C GLU A 287 -6.20 11.28 -9.14
N PHE A 288 -5.91 10.03 -9.52
CA PHE A 288 -5.74 8.94 -8.56
C PHE A 288 -4.43 9.11 -7.79
N ALA A 289 -4.54 9.38 -6.48
CA ALA A 289 -3.40 9.62 -5.59
C ALA A 289 -2.85 8.32 -4.98
N GLY A 290 -3.75 7.44 -4.54
CA GLY A 290 -3.36 6.18 -3.93
C GLY A 290 -4.51 5.52 -3.19
N SER A 291 -4.19 4.45 -2.49
CA SER A 291 -5.16 3.65 -1.76
C SER A 291 -4.55 3.17 -0.45
N TYR A 292 -5.39 3.05 0.57
CA TYR A 292 -5.07 2.35 1.80
C TYR A 292 -5.76 1.00 1.81
N THR A 293 -5.11 -0.03 2.35
CA THR A 293 -5.69 -1.36 2.54
C THR A 293 -5.14 -2.02 3.80
N ASN A 294 -5.87 -2.99 4.36
CA ASN A 294 -5.45 -3.76 5.53
C ASN A 294 -5.63 -5.25 5.28
N LEU A 295 -4.60 -6.04 5.61
CA LEU A 295 -4.73 -7.48 5.80
C LEU A 295 -5.27 -7.76 7.21
N PRO A 296 -6.37 -8.52 7.38
CA PRO A 296 -6.84 -8.92 8.69
C PRO A 296 -5.78 -9.66 9.50
N HIS A 297 -5.57 -9.25 10.75
CA HIS A 297 -4.70 -9.97 11.67
C HIS A 297 -5.11 -9.72 13.13
N VAL A 298 -4.73 -10.65 14.00
CA VAL A 298 -4.88 -10.55 15.45
C VAL A 298 -3.50 -10.70 16.10
N HIS A 299 -3.11 -9.75 16.96
CA HIS A 299 -1.73 -9.73 17.49
C HIS A 299 -1.53 -10.72 18.64
N ARG A 300 -2.48 -10.83 19.57
CA ARG A 300 -2.34 -11.68 20.76
C ARG A 300 -3.59 -12.50 21.06
N ALA A 301 -3.38 -13.76 21.45
CA ALA A 301 -4.45 -14.59 21.99
C ALA A 301 -5.05 -13.94 23.25
N GLY A 302 -6.37 -13.70 23.25
CA GLY A 302 -7.08 -13.08 24.38
C GLY A 302 -7.11 -11.55 24.38
N GLU A 303 -6.53 -10.89 23.37
CA GLU A 303 -6.68 -9.44 23.18
C GLU A 303 -8.14 -9.10 22.85
N THR A 304 -8.70 -8.10 23.53
CA THR A 304 -10.10 -7.67 23.36
C THR A 304 -10.25 -6.36 22.59
N ASN A 305 -9.16 -5.59 22.46
CA ASN A 305 -9.13 -4.39 21.64
C ASN A 305 -8.55 -4.72 20.27
N HIS A 306 -9.40 -4.64 19.25
CA HIS A 306 -9.03 -4.92 17.87
C HIS A 306 -9.00 -3.64 17.02
N ILE A 307 -8.91 -2.47 17.64
CA ILE A 307 -8.90 -1.21 16.90
C ILE A 307 -7.46 -0.84 16.53
N ALA A 308 -7.13 -0.94 15.25
CA ALA A 308 -5.91 -0.35 14.72
C ALA A 308 -6.06 1.16 14.61
N THR A 309 -4.94 1.87 14.76
CA THR A 309 -4.84 3.31 14.49
C THR A 309 -3.65 3.55 13.57
N VAL A 310 -3.90 4.18 12.43
CA VAL A 310 -2.89 4.30 11.35
C VAL A 310 -2.84 5.74 10.84
N ASP A 311 -1.63 6.21 10.57
CA ASP A 311 -1.39 7.41 9.79
C ASP A 311 -0.97 7.02 8.36
N PHE A 312 -1.69 7.52 7.37
CA PHE A 312 -1.50 7.18 5.95
C PHE A 312 -1.11 8.42 5.14
N GLN A 313 -0.05 8.30 4.34
CA GLN A 313 0.54 9.44 3.63
C GLN A 313 0.62 9.20 2.14
N LEU A 314 0.35 10.26 1.37
CA LEU A 314 0.43 10.28 -0.10
C LEU A 314 1.21 11.51 -0.55
N ALA A 315 2.21 11.31 -1.40
CA ALA A 315 2.94 12.41 -2.01
C ALA A 315 2.12 12.94 -3.20
N ILE A 316 1.85 14.25 -3.21
CA ILE A 316 0.91 14.85 -4.17
C ILE A 316 1.57 15.77 -5.19
N THR A 317 2.87 16.07 -5.08
CA THR A 317 3.61 16.97 -5.99
C THR A 317 3.38 16.62 -7.47
N GLU A 318 3.57 15.35 -7.85
CA GLU A 318 3.37 14.89 -9.23
C GLU A 318 1.93 15.11 -9.72
N LEU A 319 0.95 14.88 -8.85
CA LEU A 319 -0.46 15.05 -9.19
C LEU A 319 -0.82 16.52 -9.37
N LEU A 320 -0.30 17.40 -8.50
CA LEU A 320 -0.52 18.84 -8.60
C LEU A 320 0.02 19.39 -9.93
N GLU A 321 1.19 18.92 -10.37
CA GLU A 321 1.77 19.23 -11.66
C GLU A 321 0.89 18.74 -12.83
N ASP A 322 0.55 17.45 -12.83
CA ASP A 322 -0.19 16.82 -13.93
C ASP A 322 -1.61 17.39 -14.09
N ILE A 323 -2.28 17.67 -12.97
CA ILE A 323 -3.64 18.20 -12.95
C ILE A 323 -3.64 19.71 -13.22
N GLY A 324 -2.54 20.42 -12.93
CA GLY A 324 -2.42 21.87 -13.10
C GLY A 324 -2.95 22.66 -11.90
N LEU A 325 -2.64 22.19 -10.69
CA LEU A 325 -3.11 22.72 -9.40
C LEU A 325 -1.99 23.38 -8.58
N GLU A 326 -0.79 23.52 -9.14
CA GLU A 326 0.39 24.04 -8.42
C GLU A 326 0.17 25.43 -7.82
N ASP A 327 -0.58 26.28 -8.51
CA ASP A 327 -0.86 27.67 -8.11
C ASP A 327 -2.10 27.79 -7.20
N GLU A 328 -2.85 26.70 -6.98
CA GLU A 328 -4.07 26.73 -6.17
C GLU A 328 -3.72 26.67 -4.68
N GLU A 329 -4.25 27.59 -3.88
CA GLU A 329 -4.10 27.56 -2.41
C GLU A 329 -4.95 26.46 -1.75
N THR A 330 -6.06 26.10 -2.39
CA THR A 330 -7.01 25.11 -1.91
C THR A 330 -7.31 24.11 -3.01
N ILE A 331 -7.28 22.81 -2.68
CA ILE A 331 -7.59 21.72 -3.61
C ILE A 331 -8.78 20.90 -3.11
N ALA A 332 -9.39 20.13 -4.01
CA ALA A 332 -10.41 19.15 -3.66
C ALA A 332 -9.79 17.75 -3.48
N VAL A 333 -10.19 17.05 -2.43
CA VAL A 333 -9.84 15.64 -2.16
C VAL A 333 -11.14 14.84 -2.08
N THR A 334 -11.15 13.66 -2.71
CA THR A 334 -12.28 12.72 -2.69
C THR A 334 -11.82 11.38 -2.15
N LEU A 335 -12.54 10.86 -1.16
CA LEU A 335 -12.33 9.52 -0.61
C LEU A 335 -13.44 8.60 -1.09
N VAL A 336 -13.07 7.42 -1.56
CA VAL A 336 -14.02 6.41 -2.05
C VAL A 336 -13.83 5.11 -1.26
N PRO A 337 -14.71 4.77 -0.30
CA PRO A 337 -14.63 3.50 0.41
C PRO A 337 -14.95 2.34 -0.53
N LYS A 338 -14.17 1.26 -0.43
CA LYS A 338 -14.38 0.00 -1.14
C LYS A 338 -14.71 -1.15 -0.20
N LYS A 339 -14.14 -1.18 1.00
CA LYS A 339 -14.36 -2.24 1.98
C LYS A 339 -14.12 -1.77 3.41
N GLY A 340 -14.94 -2.29 4.33
CA GLY A 340 -14.75 -2.16 5.77
C GLY A 340 -15.36 -0.90 6.38
N ASP A 341 -15.45 -0.89 7.71
CA ASP A 341 -15.90 0.25 8.50
C ASP A 341 -14.68 1.07 8.94
N ILE A 342 -14.58 2.31 8.46
CA ILE A 342 -13.40 3.16 8.59
C ILE A 342 -13.83 4.49 9.20
N SER A 343 -13.12 4.94 10.23
CA SER A 343 -13.18 6.32 10.73
C SER A 343 -11.84 7.02 10.51
N ILE A 344 -11.86 8.34 10.36
CA ILE A 344 -10.65 9.13 10.09
C ILE A 344 -10.67 10.36 11.00
N GLY A 345 -9.62 10.55 11.80
CA GLY A 345 -9.55 11.65 12.78
C GLY A 345 -9.34 13.01 12.13
N GLY A 346 -8.49 13.10 11.11
CA GLY A 346 -8.16 14.36 10.44
C GLY A 346 -7.42 14.15 9.13
N VAL A 347 -7.35 15.21 8.33
CA VAL A 347 -6.58 15.25 7.08
C VAL A 347 -5.84 16.58 7.01
N GLU A 348 -4.58 16.54 6.64
CA GLU A 348 -3.73 17.72 6.50
C GLU A 348 -2.78 17.58 5.31
N ILE A 349 -2.29 18.71 4.80
CA ILE A 349 -1.18 18.75 3.84
C ILE A 349 0.00 19.40 4.53
N LYS A 350 1.14 18.71 4.54
CA LYS A 350 2.40 19.20 5.13
C LYS A 350 3.54 19.09 4.13
N LEU A 351 4.55 19.94 4.33
CA LEU A 351 5.85 19.76 3.70
C LEU A 351 6.70 18.85 4.59
N ALA A 352 7.17 17.74 4.04
CA ALA A 352 8.00 16.77 4.74
C ALA A 352 9.41 16.76 4.15
N ASP A 353 10.41 16.70 5.02
CA ASP A 353 11.79 16.56 4.58
C ASP A 353 12.05 15.18 3.99
N CYS A 354 12.97 15.17 3.04
CA CYS A 354 13.56 13.99 2.41
C CYS A 354 15.07 14.09 2.55
#